data_AF-A0A930X184-F1
#
_entry.id   AF-A0A930X184-F1
#
_cell.length_a   1.000
_cell.length_b   1.000
_cell.length_c   1.000
_cell.angle_alpha   90.00
_cell.angle_beta   90.00
_cell.angle_gamma   90.00
#
_symmetry.space_group_name_H-M   'P 1'
#
loop_
_entity.id
_entity.type
_entity.pdbx_description
1 polymer ?
#
loop_
_entity_poly.entity_id
_entity_poly.type
_entity_poly.pdbx_seq_one_letter_code
_entity_poly.pdbx_strand_id
1 'polypeptide(L)'
;MAFDKRVIGLIIIVGFIAGLIGAFYTHLLHGIQQFVYNYSAADHLSFGAAVARVSPLERVIPLVICGVVGGVGWFLIHRYGKGVVDIKAAVSGKMDMHPITTLLHATLQIITVGIGSPLGREVAPREASAGITTFLVDHFDIKKEDRQLLIACAAGAGLAAVYNSPLSAAIFTLETLLLTWNVRAMSAALVCCGLATFVTRQAGVGDVIQYTMAQPSLGSHYVEFSIALGAIVALGVVLFNITQGKLPSIHRSSPVMIPISIVAFTLVGVMAMYFPEILGNGKAGNELTFTNEITWTYALGLFGAKWVAVLLALAAGAYGGRITPSMM
;
A
#
# COMPACT_ATOMS: atom_id res chain seq x y z
N MET A 1 -3.67 33.18 -7.08
CA MET A 1 -2.38 33.54 -6.45
C MET A 1 -1.31 32.62 -7.00
N ALA A 2 -0.27 33.18 -7.62
CA ALA A 2 0.85 32.41 -8.16
C ALA A 2 1.70 31.83 -7.02
N PHE A 3 2.34 30.68 -7.26
CA PHE A 3 3.30 30.12 -6.31
C PHE A 3 4.52 31.03 -6.19
N ASP A 4 5.07 31.14 -4.97
CA ASP A 4 6.43 31.63 -4.77
C ASP A 4 7.41 30.68 -5.50
N LYS A 5 8.46 31.23 -6.12
CA LYS A 5 9.55 30.48 -6.74
C LYS A 5 10.11 29.39 -5.82
N ARG A 6 10.17 29.66 -4.51
CA ARG A 6 10.60 28.67 -3.49
C ARG A 6 9.68 27.46 -3.46
N VAL A 7 8.36 27.69 -3.43
CA VAL A 7 7.37 26.61 -3.39
C VAL A 7 7.37 25.81 -4.69
N ILE A 8 7.54 26.47 -5.84
CA ILE A 8 7.70 25.77 -7.13
C ILE A 8 8.91 24.83 -7.09
N GLY A 9 10.06 25.31 -6.60
CA GLY A 9 11.25 24.49 -6.43
C GLY A 9 11.01 23.29 -5.51
N LEU A 10 10.32 23.50 -4.39
CA LEU A 10 9.96 22.43 -3.46
C LEU A 10 9.00 21.41 -4.07
N ILE A 11 8.02 21.81 -4.87
CA ILE A 11 7.12 20.90 -5.59
C ILE A 11 7.93 19.93 -6.48
N ILE A 12 8.92 20.46 -7.22
CA ILE A 12 9.79 19.65 -8.08
C ILE A 12 10.65 18.69 -7.24
N ILE A 13 11.29 19.19 -6.19
CA ILE A 13 12.14 18.38 -5.30
C ILE A 13 11.31 17.26 -4.65
N VAL A 14 10.12 17.58 -4.15
CA VAL A 14 9.21 16.62 -3.53
C VAL A 14 8.78 15.54 -4.51
N GLY A 15 8.37 15.91 -5.73
CA GLY A 15 8.02 14.93 -6.76
C GLY A 15 9.20 14.02 -7.12
N PHE A 16 10.40 14.58 -7.25
CA PHE A 16 11.61 13.81 -7.54
C PHE A 16 11.96 12.82 -6.43
N ILE A 17 11.99 13.29 -5.18
CA ILE A 17 12.28 12.45 -4.00
C ILE A 17 11.24 11.34 -3.86
N ALA A 18 9.94 11.66 -4.00
CA ALA A 18 8.87 10.66 -3.92
C ALA A 18 8.98 9.59 -5.02
N GLY A 19 9.43 9.97 -6.23
CA GLY A 19 9.74 9.02 -7.30
C GLY A 19 10.88 8.07 -6.94
N LEU A 20 11.99 8.58 -6.37
CA LEU A 20 13.08 7.73 -5.92
C LEU A 20 12.66 6.79 -4.78
N ILE A 21 11.86 7.27 -3.83
CA ILE A 21 11.30 6.45 -2.74
C ILE A 21 10.39 5.35 -3.31
N GLY A 22 9.51 5.69 -4.25
CA GLY A 22 8.63 4.73 -4.89
C GLY A 22 9.39 3.66 -5.67
N ALA A 23 10.43 4.06 -6.40
CA ALA A 23 11.33 3.13 -7.09
C ALA A 23 12.06 2.20 -6.11
N PHE A 24 12.66 2.77 -5.06
CA PHE A 24 13.36 2.01 -4.02
C PHE A 24 12.45 0.96 -3.39
N TYR A 25 11.24 1.34 -2.95
CA TYR A 25 10.33 0.38 -2.32
C TYR A 25 9.75 -0.64 -3.28
N THR A 26 9.57 -0.29 -4.55
CA THR A 26 9.14 -1.26 -5.56
C THR A 26 10.23 -2.31 -5.82
N HIS A 27 11.49 -1.88 -5.95
CA HIS A 27 12.62 -2.79 -6.10
C HIS A 27 12.88 -3.62 -4.84
N LEU A 28 12.77 -3.02 -3.65
CA LEU A 28 12.88 -3.74 -2.38
C LEU A 28 11.80 -4.82 -2.28
N LEU A 29 10.55 -4.49 -2.61
CA LEU A 29 9.46 -5.46 -2.61
C LEU A 29 9.77 -6.64 -3.54
N HIS A 30 10.10 -6.35 -4.80
CA HIS A 30 10.41 -7.40 -5.77
C HIS A 30 11.62 -8.24 -5.35
N GLY A 31 12.68 -7.62 -4.82
CA GLY A 31 13.85 -8.33 -4.33
C GLY A 31 13.53 -9.29 -3.18
N ILE A 32 12.67 -8.89 -2.24
CA ILE A 32 12.21 -9.76 -1.15
C ILE A 32 11.34 -10.89 -1.70
N GLN A 33 10.42 -10.61 -2.61
CA GLN A 33 9.58 -11.65 -3.23
C GLN A 33 10.43 -12.68 -3.97
N GLN A 34 11.37 -12.22 -4.79
CA GLN A 34 12.31 -13.05 -5.54
C GLN A 34 13.17 -13.91 -4.62
N PHE A 35 13.68 -13.34 -3.53
CA PHE A 35 14.47 -14.05 -2.54
C PHE A 35 13.65 -15.11 -1.79
N VAL A 36 12.47 -14.75 -1.29
CA VAL A 36 11.63 -15.62 -0.44
C VAL A 36 11.04 -16.78 -1.24
N TYR A 37 10.57 -16.54 -2.46
CA TYR A 37 9.92 -17.54 -3.31
C TYR A 37 10.85 -18.11 -4.40
N ASN A 38 12.15 -17.82 -4.31
CA ASN A 38 13.21 -18.34 -5.16
C ASN A 38 12.88 -18.28 -6.66
N TYR A 39 12.58 -17.07 -7.14
CA TYR A 39 12.37 -16.79 -8.56
C TYR A 39 13.09 -15.50 -8.95
N SER A 40 13.26 -15.29 -10.24
CA SER A 40 13.96 -14.15 -10.82
C SER A 40 13.11 -13.42 -11.85
N ALA A 41 13.53 -12.21 -12.23
CA ALA A 41 12.90 -11.47 -13.33
C ALA A 41 13.00 -12.21 -14.68
N ALA A 42 14.01 -13.07 -14.86
CA ALA A 42 14.21 -13.87 -16.07
C ALA A 42 13.18 -15.01 -16.22
N ASP A 43 12.54 -15.41 -15.12
CA ASP A 43 11.51 -16.46 -15.16
C ASP A 43 10.19 -15.96 -15.75
N HIS A 44 10.04 -14.64 -15.94
CA HIS A 44 8.80 -13.99 -16.42
C HIS A 44 7.55 -14.40 -15.63
N LEU A 45 7.72 -14.77 -14.35
CA LEU A 45 6.63 -15.17 -13.47
C LEU A 45 6.07 -13.97 -12.70
N SER A 46 4.75 -13.93 -12.61
CA SER A 46 4.09 -13.06 -11.63
C SER A 46 4.35 -13.60 -10.22
N PHE A 47 4.24 -12.70 -9.22
CA PHE A 47 4.36 -13.10 -7.82
C PHE A 47 3.38 -14.23 -7.44
N GLY A 48 2.12 -14.15 -7.92
CA GLY A 48 1.12 -15.20 -7.68
C GLY A 48 1.55 -16.56 -8.24
N ALA A 49 2.06 -16.58 -9.48
CA ALA A 49 2.57 -17.81 -10.08
C ALA A 49 3.80 -18.36 -9.35
N ALA A 50 4.70 -17.50 -8.87
CA ALA A 50 5.85 -17.92 -8.08
C ALA A 50 5.43 -18.57 -6.75
N VAL A 51 4.48 -17.97 -6.03
CA VAL A 51 3.90 -18.55 -4.81
C VAL A 51 3.23 -19.89 -5.10
N ALA A 52 2.47 -19.99 -6.19
CA ALA A 52 1.76 -21.21 -6.57
C ALA A 52 2.70 -22.39 -6.89
N ARG A 53 3.92 -22.11 -7.38
CA ARG A 53 4.96 -23.14 -7.64
C ARG A 53 5.55 -23.74 -6.37
N VAL A 54 5.60 -22.97 -5.27
CA VAL A 54 6.07 -23.45 -3.97
C VAL A 54 5.06 -24.44 -3.40
N SER A 55 5.53 -25.55 -2.82
CA SER A 55 4.62 -26.56 -2.29
C SER A 55 3.76 -25.98 -1.16
N PRO A 56 2.52 -26.46 -0.96
CA PRO A 56 1.61 -25.87 0.04
C PRO A 56 2.23 -25.75 1.43
N LEU A 57 2.94 -26.78 1.92
CA LEU A 57 3.58 -26.77 3.23
C LEU A 57 4.71 -25.74 3.33
N GLU A 58 5.50 -25.57 2.27
CA GLU A 58 6.62 -24.63 2.24
C GLU A 58 6.15 -23.17 2.27
N ARG A 59 4.92 -22.87 1.83
CA ARG A 59 4.34 -21.51 1.92
C ARG A 59 4.16 -21.03 3.35
N VAL A 60 4.05 -21.93 4.33
CA VAL A 60 3.86 -21.54 5.74
C VAL A 60 5.11 -20.88 6.32
N ILE A 61 6.30 -21.35 5.92
CA ILE A 61 7.58 -20.91 6.50
C ILE A 61 7.80 -19.40 6.29
N PRO A 62 7.69 -18.86 5.05
CA PRO A 62 7.73 -17.42 4.83
C PRO A 62 6.76 -16.64 5.72
N LEU A 63 5.53 -17.13 5.91
CA LEU A 63 4.53 -16.43 6.70
C LEU A 63 4.82 -16.48 8.21
N VAL A 64 5.36 -17.58 8.73
CA VAL A 64 5.88 -17.63 10.10
C VAL A 64 6.98 -16.58 10.29
N ILE A 65 7.92 -16.50 9.34
CA ILE A 65 8.99 -15.49 9.35
C ILE A 65 8.39 -14.08 9.27
N CYS A 66 7.37 -13.85 8.43
CA CYS A 66 6.63 -12.59 8.35
C CYS A 66 6.04 -12.21 9.70
N GLY A 67 5.47 -13.18 10.43
CA GLY A 67 4.92 -12.96 11.76
C GLY A 67 5.98 -12.58 12.80
N VAL A 68 7.15 -13.21 12.77
CA VAL A 68 8.30 -12.85 13.63
C VAL A 68 8.81 -11.45 13.28
N VAL A 69 9.11 -11.19 12.00
CA VAL A 69 9.67 -9.91 11.52
C VAL A 69 8.71 -8.76 11.80
N GLY A 70 7.43 -8.91 11.46
CA GLY A 70 6.40 -7.92 11.73
C GLY A 70 6.18 -7.72 13.23
N GLY A 71 5.98 -8.80 13.98
CA GLY A 71 5.71 -8.76 15.41
C GLY A 71 6.83 -8.08 16.19
N VAL A 72 8.07 -8.51 15.98
CA VAL A 72 9.25 -7.91 16.63
C VAL A 72 9.48 -6.49 16.12
N GLY A 73 9.43 -6.27 14.80
CA GLY A 73 9.72 -4.98 14.19
C GLY A 73 8.77 -3.88 14.67
N TRP A 74 7.45 -4.11 14.64
CA TRP A 74 6.49 -3.12 15.12
C TRP A 74 6.51 -2.97 16.63
N PHE A 75 6.77 -4.04 17.40
CA PHE A 75 7.00 -3.92 18.83
C PHE A 75 8.16 -2.96 19.13
N LEU A 76 9.31 -3.14 18.48
CA LEU A 76 10.49 -2.29 18.68
C LEU A 76 10.23 -0.83 18.27
N ILE A 77 9.58 -0.62 17.11
CA ILE A 77 9.23 0.73 16.64
C ILE A 77 8.29 1.44 17.63
N HIS A 78 7.27 0.76 18.15
CA HIS A 78 6.35 1.38 19.09
C HIS A 78 6.94 1.54 20.50
N ARG A 79 7.88 0.68 20.88
CA ARG A 79 8.52 0.70 22.21
C ARG A 79 9.64 1.73 22.33
N TYR A 80 10.40 1.94 21.24
CA TYR A 80 11.63 2.75 21.24
C TYR A 80 11.64 3.88 20.20
N GLY A 81 10.75 3.85 19.22
CA GLY A 81 10.62 4.90 18.20
C GLY A 81 9.88 6.13 18.71
N LYS A 82 9.97 7.23 17.95
CA LYS A 82 9.33 8.53 18.29
C LYS A 82 7.85 8.64 17.85
N GLY A 83 7.12 7.54 17.90
CA GLY A 83 5.72 7.44 17.47
C GLY A 83 5.52 7.33 15.95
N VAL A 84 4.51 6.57 15.55
CA VAL A 84 4.06 6.46 14.15
C VAL A 84 2.89 7.44 13.97
N VAL A 85 3.01 8.34 13.00
CA VAL A 85 2.05 9.43 12.75
C VAL A 85 1.35 9.19 11.43
N ASP A 86 0.02 9.32 11.42
CA ASP A 86 -0.80 9.22 10.21
C ASP A 86 -0.58 10.44 9.29
N ILE A 87 -0.59 10.21 7.98
CA ILE A 87 -0.39 11.25 6.96
C ILE A 87 -1.39 12.40 7.11
N LYS A 88 -2.67 12.13 7.42
CA LYS A 88 -3.67 13.17 7.64
C LYS A 88 -3.35 14.03 8.86
N ALA A 89 -2.80 13.43 9.92
CA ALA A 89 -2.35 14.17 11.09
C ALA A 89 -1.17 15.11 10.74
N ALA A 90 -0.22 14.61 9.94
CA ALA A 90 0.90 15.39 9.42
C ALA A 90 0.45 16.55 8.51
N VAL A 91 -0.42 16.27 7.55
CA VAL A 91 -1.02 17.28 6.67
C VAL A 91 -1.81 18.31 7.45
N SER A 92 -2.51 17.93 8.52
CA SER A 92 -3.23 18.90 9.36
C SER A 92 -2.30 19.78 10.22
N GLY A 93 -1.02 19.43 10.33
CA GLY A 93 -0.05 20.10 11.20
C GLY A 93 -0.28 19.85 12.69
N LYS A 94 -1.01 18.77 13.05
CA LYS A 94 -1.26 18.39 14.45
C LYS A 94 -0.07 17.65 15.07
N MET A 95 0.63 16.86 14.26
CA MET A 95 1.79 16.06 14.66
C MET A 95 2.75 15.95 13.49
N ASP A 96 4.05 15.99 13.75
CA ASP A 96 5.07 15.84 12.71
C ASP A 96 5.58 14.40 12.65
N MET A 97 5.86 13.96 11.43
CA MET A 97 6.41 12.63 11.16
C MET A 97 7.92 12.64 11.43
N HIS A 98 8.39 11.88 12.42
CA HIS A 98 9.82 11.74 12.65
C HIS A 98 10.47 10.90 11.53
N PRO A 99 11.41 11.45 10.74
CA PRO A 99 11.83 10.85 9.47
C PRO A 99 12.39 9.42 9.64
N ILE A 100 13.24 9.19 10.65
CA ILE A 100 13.84 7.87 10.87
C ILE A 100 12.79 6.85 11.29
N THR A 101 11.88 7.21 12.21
CA THR A 101 10.83 6.29 12.68
C THR A 101 9.89 5.93 11.53
N THR A 102 9.51 6.93 10.74
CA THR A 102 8.63 6.77 9.58
C THR A 102 9.28 5.92 8.49
N LEU A 103 10.59 6.09 8.21
CA LEU A 103 11.30 5.28 7.21
C LEU A 103 11.47 3.82 7.66
N LEU A 104 11.82 3.58 8.93
CA LEU A 104 11.88 2.22 9.48
C LEU A 104 10.51 1.54 9.42
N HIS A 105 9.46 2.29 9.77
CA HIS A 105 8.08 1.82 9.71
C HIS A 105 7.62 1.47 8.28
N ALA A 106 7.84 2.37 7.33
CA ALA A 106 7.50 2.17 5.93
C ALA A 106 8.29 1.00 5.32
N THR A 107 9.59 0.89 5.63
CA THR A 107 10.43 -0.21 5.17
C THR A 107 9.93 -1.56 5.71
N LEU A 108 9.55 -1.62 6.99
CA LEU A 108 8.99 -2.83 7.60
C LEU A 108 7.68 -3.27 6.93
N GLN A 109 6.80 -2.34 6.58
CA GLN A 109 5.58 -2.67 5.81
C GLN A 109 5.95 -3.34 4.48
N ILE A 110 6.86 -2.76 3.69
CA ILE A 110 7.29 -3.33 2.41
C ILE A 110 7.92 -4.71 2.59
N ILE A 111 8.74 -4.89 3.63
CA ILE A 111 9.34 -6.20 3.94
C ILE A 111 8.26 -7.24 4.18
N THR A 112 7.30 -6.96 5.08
CA THR A 112 6.23 -7.92 5.38
C THR A 112 5.34 -8.21 4.18
N VAL A 113 5.00 -7.21 3.37
CA VAL A 113 4.23 -7.41 2.13
C VAL A 113 5.01 -8.22 1.10
N GLY A 114 6.32 -8.01 1.00
CA GLY A 114 7.21 -8.77 0.12
C GLY A 114 7.33 -10.24 0.53
N ILE A 115 7.35 -10.52 1.84
CA ILE A 115 7.35 -11.90 2.36
C ILE A 115 6.02 -12.60 2.08
N GLY A 116 4.90 -11.86 2.05
CA GLY A 116 3.59 -12.41 1.71
C GLY A 116 2.42 -11.90 2.55
N SER A 117 2.62 -10.89 3.40
CA SER A 117 1.52 -10.26 4.16
C SER A 117 0.36 -9.89 3.22
N PRO A 118 -0.91 -10.18 3.59
CA PRO A 118 -2.07 -9.96 2.74
C PRO A 118 -2.45 -8.46 2.61
N LEU A 119 -1.64 -7.57 3.17
CA LEU A 119 -1.82 -6.12 3.15
C LEU A 119 -1.18 -5.48 1.92
N GLY A 120 -1.62 -4.26 1.61
CA GLY A 120 -1.15 -3.47 0.48
C GLY A 120 0.22 -2.82 0.71
N ARG A 121 0.94 -2.56 -0.39
CA ARG A 121 2.26 -1.88 -0.37
C ARG A 121 2.18 -0.36 -0.44
N GLU A 122 0.98 0.21 -0.56
CA GLU A 122 0.82 1.59 -0.95
C GLU A 122 0.99 2.62 0.16
N VAL A 123 0.89 2.22 1.42
CA VAL A 123 0.98 3.16 2.55
C VAL A 123 2.44 3.59 2.78
N ALA A 124 3.37 2.64 2.78
CA ALA A 124 4.79 2.89 3.04
C ALA A 124 5.44 3.99 2.17
N PRO A 125 5.32 3.99 0.83
CA PRO A 125 5.87 5.06 -0.01
C PRO A 125 5.25 6.43 0.28
N ARG A 126 3.96 6.46 0.64
CA ARG A 126 3.26 7.71 0.98
C ARG A 126 3.76 8.26 2.30
N GLU A 127 3.89 7.41 3.31
CA GLU A 127 4.41 7.79 4.63
C GLU A 127 5.88 8.20 4.57
N ALA A 128 6.72 7.46 3.86
CA ALA A 128 8.14 7.81 3.68
C ALA A 128 8.30 9.14 2.94
N SER A 129 7.55 9.36 1.86
CA SER A 129 7.59 10.61 1.10
C SER A 129 7.10 11.79 1.94
N ALA A 130 6.01 11.62 2.66
CA ALA A 130 5.49 12.62 3.60
C ALA A 130 6.49 12.91 4.72
N GLY A 131 7.08 11.89 5.35
CA GLY A 131 8.03 12.05 6.46
C GLY A 131 9.33 12.74 6.05
N ILE A 132 9.90 12.38 4.89
CA ILE A 132 11.07 13.09 4.35
C ILE A 132 10.70 14.52 3.99
N THR A 133 9.52 14.74 3.42
CA THR A 133 9.06 16.08 3.05
C THR A 133 8.81 16.95 4.28
N THR A 134 8.19 16.40 5.34
CA THR A 134 8.03 17.07 6.64
C THR A 134 9.37 17.56 7.17
N PHE A 135 10.38 16.68 7.19
CA PHE A 135 11.73 17.09 7.59
C PHE A 135 12.33 18.15 6.66
N LEU A 136 12.19 17.99 5.34
CA LEU A 136 12.74 18.91 4.35
C LEU A 136 12.16 20.32 4.49
N VAL A 137 10.84 20.44 4.54
CA VAL A 137 10.14 21.74 4.55
C VAL A 137 10.33 22.51 5.85
N ASP A 138 10.66 21.84 6.96
CA ASP A 138 10.98 22.49 8.23
C ASP A 138 12.29 23.30 8.17
N HIS A 139 13.13 23.08 7.16
CA HIS A 139 14.34 23.87 6.90
C HIS A 139 14.11 25.09 5.99
N PHE A 140 12.87 25.29 5.51
CA PHE A 140 12.51 26.42 4.65
C PHE A 140 11.51 27.32 5.35
N ASP A 141 11.69 28.63 5.19
CA ASP A 141 10.72 29.63 5.63
C ASP A 141 9.54 29.70 4.64
N ILE A 142 8.54 28.85 4.87
CA ILE A 142 7.31 28.76 4.06
C ILE A 142 6.06 28.87 4.92
N LYS A 143 4.95 29.29 4.31
CA LYS A 143 3.66 29.40 4.99
C LYS A 143 3.13 28.02 5.39
N LYS A 144 2.34 27.99 6.46
CA LYS A 144 1.67 26.77 6.93
C LYS A 144 0.88 26.09 5.81
N GLU A 145 0.11 26.85 5.02
CA GLU A 145 -0.66 26.32 3.89
C GLU A 145 0.23 25.62 2.84
N ASP A 146 1.40 26.18 2.55
CA ASP A 146 2.37 25.60 1.62
C ASP A 146 2.99 24.32 2.19
N ARG A 147 3.31 24.31 3.49
CA ARG A 147 3.79 23.12 4.18
C ARG A 147 2.76 21.98 4.08
N GLN A 148 1.50 22.25 4.39
CA GLN A 148 0.42 21.25 4.34
C GLN A 148 0.21 20.74 2.91
N LEU A 149 0.25 21.65 1.92
CA LEU A 149 0.17 21.30 0.51
C LEU A 149 1.31 20.37 0.09
N LEU A 150 2.57 20.72 0.41
CA LEU A 150 3.75 19.94 0.04
C LEU A 150 3.74 18.54 0.67
N ILE A 151 3.40 18.41 1.96
CA ILE A 151 3.32 17.10 2.64
C ILE A 151 2.23 16.23 2.00
N ALA A 152 1.06 16.80 1.69
CA ALA A 152 -0.02 16.07 1.03
C ALA A 152 0.37 15.63 -0.39
N CYS A 153 0.97 16.54 -1.17
CA CYS A 153 1.48 16.24 -2.51
C CYS A 153 2.61 15.20 -2.48
N ALA A 154 3.47 15.19 -1.45
CA ALA A 154 4.49 14.16 -1.26
C ALA A 154 3.88 12.78 -1.03
N ALA A 155 2.86 12.69 -0.15
CA ALA A 155 2.12 11.46 0.05
C ALA A 155 1.44 10.99 -1.25
N GLY A 156 0.79 11.89 -1.98
CA GLY A 156 0.21 11.61 -3.29
C GLY A 156 1.24 11.10 -4.30
N ALA A 157 2.38 11.77 -4.40
CA ALA A 157 3.47 11.42 -5.29
C ALA A 157 4.06 10.04 -4.98
N GLY A 158 4.19 9.67 -3.70
CA GLY A 158 4.59 8.32 -3.30
C GLY A 158 3.59 7.24 -3.75
N LEU A 159 2.28 7.54 -3.71
CA LEU A 159 1.24 6.66 -4.26
C LEU A 159 1.35 6.54 -5.79
N ALA A 160 1.56 7.66 -6.48
CA ALA A 160 1.73 7.72 -7.93
C ALA A 160 2.91 6.86 -8.40
N ALA A 161 4.05 7.01 -7.72
CA ALA A 161 5.30 6.33 -7.99
C ALA A 161 5.22 4.81 -7.83
N VAL A 162 4.32 4.30 -6.98
CA VAL A 162 4.19 2.86 -6.72
C VAL A 162 3.14 2.20 -7.60
N TYR A 163 2.05 2.90 -7.96
CA TYR A 163 1.03 2.36 -8.87
C TYR A 163 1.23 2.71 -10.34
N ASN A 164 2.25 3.49 -10.69
CA ASN A 164 2.43 4.02 -12.05
C ASN A 164 1.17 4.76 -12.55
N SER A 165 0.42 5.42 -11.65
CA SER A 165 -0.85 6.09 -11.94
C SER A 165 -0.87 7.52 -11.39
N PRO A 166 -0.36 8.51 -12.15
CA PRO A 166 -0.22 9.88 -11.68
C PRO A 166 -1.56 10.59 -11.51
N LEU A 167 -2.53 10.34 -12.40
CA LEU A 167 -3.84 10.99 -12.36
C LEU A 167 -4.67 10.51 -11.17
N SER A 168 -4.77 9.19 -10.96
CA SER A 168 -5.51 8.64 -9.82
C SER A 168 -4.92 9.11 -8.49
N ALA A 169 -3.59 9.17 -8.38
CA ALA A 169 -2.92 9.64 -7.18
C ALA A 169 -3.10 11.16 -6.94
N ALA A 170 -3.13 11.97 -8.00
CA ALA A 170 -3.43 13.39 -7.90
C ALA A 170 -4.86 13.63 -7.40
N ILE A 171 -5.86 12.91 -7.97
CA ILE A 171 -7.26 12.97 -7.51
C ILE A 171 -7.35 12.52 -6.05
N PHE A 172 -6.72 11.41 -5.70
CA PHE A 172 -6.67 10.93 -4.31
C PHE A 172 -6.10 11.99 -3.36
N THR A 173 -5.07 12.73 -3.78
CA THR A 173 -4.49 13.82 -2.98
C THR A 173 -5.48 14.94 -2.75
N LEU A 174 -6.19 15.37 -3.81
CA LEU A 174 -7.17 16.44 -3.75
C LEU A 174 -8.40 16.07 -2.91
N GLU A 175 -8.91 14.85 -3.06
CA GLU A 175 -10.15 14.40 -2.42
C GLU A 175 -9.96 13.81 -1.02
N THR A 176 -8.81 13.17 -0.74
CA THR A 176 -8.64 12.42 0.52
C THR A 176 -7.70 13.11 1.50
N LEU A 177 -6.73 13.88 1.02
CA LEU A 177 -5.73 14.54 1.87
C LEU A 177 -5.98 16.05 2.01
N LEU A 178 -6.23 16.74 0.89
CA LEU A 178 -6.37 18.20 0.88
C LEU A 178 -7.81 18.70 1.01
N LEU A 179 -8.79 17.91 0.53
CA LEU A 179 -10.21 18.28 0.49
C LEU A 179 -10.45 19.62 -0.24
N THR A 180 -9.70 19.89 -1.32
CA THR A 180 -9.84 21.12 -2.12
C THR A 180 -9.48 20.89 -3.58
N TRP A 181 -10.17 21.60 -4.47
CA TRP A 181 -10.01 21.53 -5.94
C TRP A 181 -9.52 22.83 -6.56
N ASN A 182 -8.96 23.74 -5.75
CA ASN A 182 -8.44 24.98 -6.29
C ASN A 182 -7.25 24.73 -7.25
N VAL A 183 -7.05 25.65 -8.21
CA VAL A 183 -6.03 25.52 -9.26
C VAL A 183 -4.62 25.32 -8.70
N ARG A 184 -4.33 25.94 -7.55
CA ARG A 184 -3.03 25.82 -6.86
C ARG A 184 -2.79 24.39 -6.37
N ALA A 185 -3.73 23.81 -5.64
CA ALA A 185 -3.65 22.43 -5.16
C ALA A 185 -3.59 21.43 -6.32
N MET A 186 -4.46 21.62 -7.32
CA MET A 186 -4.52 20.75 -8.50
C MET A 186 -3.20 20.76 -9.28
N SER A 187 -2.63 21.94 -9.56
CA SER A 187 -1.35 22.04 -10.26
C SER A 187 -0.19 21.43 -9.47
N ALA A 188 -0.09 21.68 -8.17
CA ALA A 188 0.94 21.04 -7.33
C ALA A 188 0.82 19.51 -7.31
N ALA A 189 -0.40 18.98 -7.11
CA ALA A 189 -0.64 17.55 -7.06
C ALA A 189 -0.30 16.87 -8.39
N LEU A 190 -0.71 17.45 -9.52
CA LEU A 190 -0.43 16.92 -10.86
C LEU A 190 1.07 16.94 -11.17
N VAL A 191 1.77 18.04 -10.86
CA VAL A 191 3.22 18.14 -11.09
C VAL A 191 3.98 17.13 -10.22
N CYS A 192 3.70 17.07 -8.92
CA CYS A 192 4.36 16.13 -8.01
C CYS A 192 4.11 14.67 -8.42
N CYS A 193 2.86 14.28 -8.68
CA CYS A 193 2.50 12.90 -9.04
C CYS A 193 3.04 12.50 -10.42
N GLY A 194 2.97 13.41 -11.40
CA GLY A 194 3.53 13.21 -12.73
C GLY A 194 5.04 13.05 -12.69
N LEU A 195 5.75 13.93 -11.96
CA LEU A 195 7.21 13.86 -11.82
C LEU A 195 7.65 12.60 -11.08
N ALA A 196 6.98 12.24 -9.97
CA ALA A 196 7.31 11.03 -9.23
C ALA A 196 7.13 9.77 -10.06
N THR A 197 6.06 9.72 -10.87
CA THR A 197 5.83 8.62 -11.81
C THR A 197 6.92 8.57 -12.88
N PHE A 198 7.27 9.71 -13.47
CA PHE A 198 8.36 9.81 -14.45
C PHE A 198 9.69 9.30 -13.86
N VAL A 199 10.07 9.77 -12.67
CA VAL A 199 11.30 9.37 -11.98
C VAL A 199 11.30 7.88 -11.66
N THR A 200 10.20 7.33 -11.15
CA THR A 200 10.05 5.87 -10.91
C THR A 200 10.34 5.07 -12.18
N ARG A 201 9.76 5.50 -13.32
CA ARG A 201 9.93 4.79 -14.59
C ARG A 201 11.39 4.78 -15.03
N GLN A 202 12.06 5.93 -14.92
CA GLN A 202 13.48 6.07 -15.25
C GLN A 202 14.40 5.32 -14.27
N ALA A 203 13.99 5.18 -13.01
CA ALA A 203 14.72 4.43 -11.99
C ALA A 203 14.54 2.90 -12.10
N GLY A 204 14.11 2.39 -13.27
CA GLY A 204 14.09 0.97 -13.59
C GLY A 204 12.82 0.22 -13.20
N VAL A 205 11.79 0.88 -12.66
CA VAL A 205 10.46 0.25 -12.50
C VAL A 205 9.76 0.10 -13.86
N GLY A 206 10.09 0.96 -14.82
CA GLY A 206 9.57 0.92 -16.19
C GLY A 206 8.14 1.45 -16.33
N ASP A 207 7.74 1.69 -17.58
CA ASP A 207 6.35 2.05 -17.91
C ASP A 207 5.55 0.79 -18.21
N VAL A 208 5.19 0.07 -17.15
CA VAL A 208 4.52 -1.23 -17.26
C VAL A 208 3.04 -1.10 -16.89
N ILE A 209 2.18 -1.63 -17.76
CA ILE A 209 0.75 -1.78 -17.51
C ILE A 209 0.58 -2.78 -16.35
N GLN A 210 -0.13 -2.36 -15.30
CA GLN A 210 -0.23 -3.16 -14.08
C GLN A 210 -1.20 -4.34 -14.19
N TYR A 211 -2.25 -4.19 -15.00
CA TYR A 211 -3.26 -5.22 -15.26
C TYR A 211 -3.59 -5.25 -16.76
N THR A 212 -3.47 -6.41 -17.37
CA THR A 212 -3.92 -6.63 -18.75
C THR A 212 -5.29 -7.28 -18.69
N MET A 213 -6.31 -6.60 -19.18
CA MET A 213 -7.69 -7.11 -19.20
C MET A 213 -8.26 -7.04 -20.61
N ALA A 214 -9.09 -8.03 -20.94
CA ALA A 214 -9.94 -7.92 -22.12
C ALA A 214 -10.82 -6.67 -22.02
N GLN A 215 -11.03 -5.96 -23.13
CA GLN A 215 -11.91 -4.81 -23.20
C GLN A 215 -13.28 -5.27 -23.73
N PRO A 216 -14.26 -5.58 -22.85
CA PRO A 216 -15.58 -6.02 -23.31
C PRO A 216 -16.32 -4.86 -24.00
N SER A 217 -17.24 -5.20 -24.91
CA SER A 217 -18.17 -4.20 -25.44
C SER A 217 -19.11 -3.74 -24.33
N LEU A 218 -19.10 -2.43 -24.04
CA LEU A 218 -19.95 -1.84 -23.01
C LEU A 218 -21.39 -1.72 -23.51
N GLY A 219 -22.25 -2.64 -23.09
CA GLY A 219 -23.70 -2.57 -23.26
C GLY A 219 -24.40 -1.82 -22.11
N SER A 220 -25.66 -1.42 -22.33
CA SER A 220 -26.48 -0.73 -21.32
C SER A 220 -26.72 -1.55 -20.04
N HIS A 221 -26.75 -2.88 -20.14
CA HIS A 221 -26.94 -3.80 -19.01
C HIS A 221 -25.84 -3.69 -17.93
N TYR A 222 -24.63 -3.22 -18.29
CA TYR A 222 -23.57 -2.99 -17.30
C TYR A 222 -23.90 -1.86 -16.34
N VAL A 223 -24.72 -0.89 -16.73
CA VAL A 223 -25.13 0.22 -15.84
C VAL A 223 -26.03 -0.32 -14.73
N GLU A 224 -27.06 -1.09 -15.09
CA GLU A 224 -27.97 -1.75 -14.14
C GLU A 224 -27.21 -2.69 -13.20
N PHE A 225 -26.32 -3.51 -13.77
CA PHE A 225 -25.44 -4.39 -12.99
C PHE A 225 -24.55 -3.61 -12.02
N SER A 226 -23.97 -2.48 -12.44
CA SER A 226 -23.09 -1.66 -11.60
C SER A 226 -23.83 -1.03 -10.42
N ILE A 227 -25.10 -0.63 -10.60
CA ILE A 227 -25.94 -0.11 -9.50
C ILE A 227 -26.19 -1.22 -8.48
N ALA A 228 -26.59 -2.42 -8.93
CA ALA A 228 -26.82 -3.55 -8.05
C ALA A 228 -25.54 -3.98 -7.32
N LEU A 229 -24.42 -4.05 -8.04
CA LEU A 229 -23.12 -4.39 -7.47
C LEU A 229 -22.66 -3.34 -6.46
N GLY A 230 -22.93 -2.06 -6.69
CA GLY A 230 -22.61 -0.99 -5.75
C GLY A 230 -23.25 -1.20 -4.36
N ALA A 231 -24.50 -1.68 -4.32
CA ALA A 231 -25.16 -2.02 -3.06
C ALA A 231 -24.50 -3.21 -2.35
N ILE A 232 -24.08 -4.24 -3.11
CA ILE A 232 -23.37 -5.41 -2.58
C ILE A 232 -22.01 -5.02 -2.01
N VAL A 233 -21.26 -4.19 -2.74
CA VAL A 233 -19.96 -3.66 -2.28
C VAL A 233 -20.15 -2.83 -1.01
N ALA A 234 -21.17 -1.96 -0.96
CA ALA A 234 -21.47 -1.17 0.24
C ALA A 234 -21.77 -2.06 1.46
N LEU A 235 -22.56 -3.12 1.28
CA LEU A 235 -22.81 -4.11 2.33
C LEU A 235 -21.51 -4.79 2.78
N GLY A 236 -20.66 -5.20 1.84
CA GLY A 236 -19.33 -5.75 2.11
C GLY A 236 -18.48 -4.81 2.96
N VAL A 237 -18.42 -3.52 2.62
CA VAL A 237 -17.68 -2.52 3.42
C VAL A 237 -18.22 -2.42 4.85
N VAL A 238 -19.55 -2.40 5.03
CA VAL A 238 -20.17 -2.35 6.36
C VAL A 238 -19.80 -3.59 7.18
N LEU A 239 -19.94 -4.79 6.59
CA LEU A 239 -19.58 -6.04 7.25
C LEU A 239 -18.09 -6.11 7.59
N PHE A 240 -17.21 -5.62 6.72
CA PHE A 240 -15.78 -5.56 6.97
C PHE A 240 -15.46 -4.64 8.15
N ASN A 241 -16.07 -3.46 8.19
CA ASN A 241 -15.89 -2.53 9.31
C ASN A 241 -16.39 -3.12 10.64
N ILE A 242 -17.53 -3.84 10.64
CA ILE A 242 -18.04 -4.53 11.84
C ILE A 242 -17.06 -5.61 12.30
N THR A 243 -16.58 -6.46 11.40
CA THR A 243 -15.66 -7.55 11.75
C THR A 243 -14.30 -7.03 12.19
N GLN A 244 -13.77 -6.00 11.53
CA GLN A 244 -12.56 -5.30 11.96
C GLN A 244 -12.73 -4.64 13.33
N GLY A 245 -13.88 -4.01 13.59
CA GLY A 245 -14.17 -3.34 14.87
C GLY A 245 -14.27 -4.30 16.06
N LYS A 246 -14.50 -5.59 15.81
CA LYS A 246 -14.51 -6.66 16.84
C LYS A 246 -13.12 -7.20 17.17
N LEU A 247 -12.07 -6.81 16.42
CA LEU A 247 -10.71 -7.26 16.71
C LEU A 247 -10.23 -6.68 18.06
N PRO A 248 -9.50 -7.46 18.88
CA PRO A 248 -9.01 -6.99 20.16
C PRO A 248 -8.03 -5.82 19.97
N SER A 249 -8.23 -4.74 20.73
CA SER A 249 -7.37 -3.56 20.71
C SER A 249 -6.21 -3.73 21.70
N ILE A 250 -5.20 -4.50 21.30
CA ILE A 250 -3.97 -4.66 22.08
C ILE A 250 -2.97 -3.59 21.63
N HIS A 251 -2.38 -2.90 22.60
CA HIS A 251 -1.42 -1.85 22.30
C HIS A 251 -0.14 -2.44 21.70
N ARG A 252 0.34 -1.86 20.59
CA ARG A 252 1.41 -2.45 19.77
C ARG A 252 2.80 -2.49 20.41
N SER A 253 3.03 -1.72 21.47
CA SER A 253 4.25 -1.82 22.29
C SER A 253 4.19 -2.94 23.33
N SER A 254 3.08 -3.70 23.41
CA SER A 254 2.99 -4.89 24.26
C SER A 254 3.79 -6.05 23.65
N PRO A 255 4.66 -6.73 24.40
CA PRO A 255 5.42 -7.89 23.90
C PRO A 255 4.50 -9.05 23.51
N VAL A 256 3.26 -9.09 24.01
CA VAL A 256 2.23 -10.10 23.64
C VAL A 256 1.89 -10.02 22.14
N MET A 257 2.13 -8.89 21.47
CA MET A 257 1.92 -8.77 20.03
C MET A 257 2.83 -9.66 19.20
N ILE A 258 4.03 -10.02 19.71
CA ILE A 258 4.97 -10.88 18.99
C ILE A 258 4.37 -12.29 18.77
N PRO A 259 3.96 -13.04 19.82
CA PRO A 259 3.35 -14.35 19.61
C PRO A 259 2.00 -14.27 18.88
N ILE A 260 1.19 -13.23 19.09
CA ILE A 260 -0.07 -13.03 18.32
C ILE A 260 0.24 -12.91 16.83
N SER A 261 1.24 -12.11 16.47
CA SER A 261 1.67 -11.93 15.08
C SER A 261 2.13 -13.24 14.46
N ILE A 262 2.97 -14.01 15.16
CA ILE A 262 3.44 -15.32 14.70
C ILE A 262 2.25 -16.26 14.43
N VAL A 263 1.30 -16.38 15.37
CA VAL A 263 0.13 -17.25 15.22
C VAL A 263 -0.75 -16.78 14.06
N ALA A 264 -1.08 -15.49 13.99
CA ALA A 264 -1.93 -14.94 12.95
C ALA A 264 -1.35 -15.15 11.55
N PHE A 265 -0.07 -14.87 11.34
CA PHE A 265 0.56 -15.11 10.04
C PHE A 265 0.76 -16.60 9.75
N THR A 266 0.97 -17.45 10.77
CA THR A 266 0.96 -18.91 10.57
C THR A 266 -0.38 -19.38 10.01
N LEU A 267 -1.50 -18.87 10.55
CA LEU A 267 -2.84 -19.17 10.04
C LEU A 267 -3.02 -18.66 8.59
N VAL A 268 -2.50 -17.47 8.26
CA VAL A 268 -2.47 -16.99 6.87
C VAL A 268 -1.68 -17.95 5.97
N GLY A 269 -0.54 -18.45 6.43
CA GLY A 269 0.25 -19.46 5.71
C GLY A 269 -0.51 -20.76 5.48
N VAL A 270 -1.26 -21.24 6.48
CA VAL A 270 -2.13 -22.43 6.34
C VAL A 270 -3.25 -22.18 5.32
N MET A 271 -3.86 -20.99 5.32
CA MET A 271 -4.87 -20.63 4.31
C MET A 271 -4.26 -20.56 2.90
N ALA A 272 -3.03 -20.07 2.77
CA ALA A 272 -2.31 -19.98 1.50
C ALA A 272 -1.90 -21.35 0.92
N MET A 273 -2.01 -22.43 1.68
CA MET A 273 -1.92 -23.79 1.12
C MET A 273 -3.01 -24.03 0.08
N TYR A 274 -4.21 -23.52 0.33
CA TYR A 274 -5.40 -23.69 -0.50
C TYR A 274 -5.64 -22.52 -1.44
N PHE A 275 -5.34 -21.30 -0.99
CA PHE A 275 -5.53 -20.06 -1.75
C PHE A 275 -4.23 -19.26 -1.80
N PRO A 276 -3.23 -19.65 -2.63
CA PRO A 276 -1.94 -18.97 -2.68
C PRO A 276 -2.05 -17.47 -3.02
N GLU A 277 -3.10 -17.07 -3.72
CA GLU A 277 -3.28 -15.70 -4.22
C GLU A 277 -3.69 -14.69 -3.14
N ILE A 278 -4.02 -15.17 -1.94
CA ILE A 278 -4.25 -14.28 -0.79
C ILE A 278 -2.96 -13.62 -0.31
N LEU A 279 -1.79 -14.18 -0.66
CA LEU A 279 -0.50 -13.64 -0.26
C LEU A 279 -0.16 -12.36 -1.03
N GLY A 280 0.53 -11.45 -0.33
CA GLY A 280 0.89 -10.15 -0.87
C GLY A 280 -0.29 -9.20 -1.00
N ASN A 281 -0.11 -8.13 -1.78
CA ASN A 281 -1.03 -7.00 -1.83
C ASN A 281 -2.39 -7.28 -2.49
N GLY A 282 -2.62 -8.46 -3.08
CA GLY A 282 -3.88 -8.81 -3.77
C GLY A 282 -3.83 -8.69 -5.29
N LYS A 283 -2.70 -8.27 -5.88
CA LYS A 283 -2.54 -8.20 -7.34
C LYS A 283 -2.79 -9.58 -8.01
N ALA A 284 -2.30 -10.66 -7.42
CA ALA A 284 -2.46 -12.01 -7.95
C ALA A 284 -3.94 -12.44 -8.06
N GLY A 285 -4.74 -12.20 -7.02
CA GLY A 285 -6.18 -12.52 -7.04
C GLY A 285 -6.96 -11.68 -8.05
N ASN A 286 -6.60 -10.39 -8.18
CA ASN A 286 -7.18 -9.51 -9.19
C ASN A 286 -6.87 -10.03 -10.61
N GLU A 287 -5.61 -10.37 -10.90
CA GLU A 287 -5.20 -10.89 -12.21
C GLU A 287 -5.99 -12.15 -12.59
N LEU A 288 -6.11 -13.13 -11.70
CA LEU A 288 -6.90 -14.35 -11.94
C LEU A 288 -8.37 -14.08 -12.26
N THR A 289 -8.95 -13.10 -11.57
CA THR A 289 -10.36 -12.74 -11.76
C THR A 289 -10.56 -12.03 -13.11
N PHE A 290 -9.60 -11.20 -13.52
CA PHE A 290 -9.69 -10.46 -14.79
C PHE A 290 -9.41 -11.32 -16.01
N THR A 291 -8.63 -12.39 -15.89
CA THR A 291 -8.34 -13.33 -16.99
C THR A 291 -9.38 -14.44 -17.12
N ASN A 292 -10.41 -14.47 -16.25
CA ASN A 292 -11.45 -15.50 -16.21
C ASN A 292 -10.87 -16.92 -16.04
N GLU A 293 -9.77 -17.04 -15.30
CA GLU A 293 -9.07 -18.30 -15.04
C GLU A 293 -9.67 -19.09 -13.86
N ILE A 294 -10.58 -18.49 -13.12
CA ILE A 294 -11.18 -19.07 -11.91
C ILE A 294 -12.70 -19.21 -12.02
N THR A 295 -13.25 -20.24 -11.37
CA THR A 295 -14.69 -20.41 -11.25
C THR A 295 -15.27 -19.43 -10.23
N TRP A 296 -16.57 -19.13 -10.32
CA TRP A 296 -17.25 -18.29 -9.33
C TRP A 296 -17.17 -18.86 -7.90
N THR A 297 -17.13 -20.19 -7.76
CA THR A 297 -16.96 -20.87 -6.46
C THR A 297 -15.58 -20.61 -5.87
N TYR A 298 -14.53 -20.67 -6.68
CA TYR A 298 -13.18 -20.34 -6.25
C TYR A 298 -13.06 -18.85 -5.92
N ALA A 299 -13.65 -17.97 -6.72
CA ALA A 299 -13.68 -16.52 -6.46
C ALA A 299 -14.34 -16.19 -5.11
N LEU A 300 -15.46 -16.83 -4.76
CA LEU A 300 -16.09 -16.67 -3.44
C LEU A 300 -15.21 -17.19 -2.30
N GLY A 301 -14.55 -18.34 -2.50
CA GLY A 301 -13.59 -18.87 -1.54
C GLY A 301 -12.39 -17.93 -1.34
N LEU A 302 -11.89 -17.35 -2.43
CA LEU A 302 -10.78 -16.42 -2.45
C LEU A 302 -11.13 -15.09 -1.75
N PHE A 303 -12.33 -14.56 -2.00
CA PHE A 303 -12.86 -13.39 -1.28
C PHE A 303 -12.92 -13.64 0.23
N GLY A 304 -13.52 -14.76 0.66
CA GLY A 304 -13.60 -15.12 2.07
C GLY A 304 -12.23 -15.34 2.72
N ALA A 305 -11.31 -16.01 2.01
CA ALA A 305 -9.96 -16.23 2.48
C ALA A 305 -9.17 -14.91 2.59
N LYS A 306 -9.27 -14.01 1.60
CA LYS A 306 -8.59 -12.71 1.65
C LYS A 306 -9.13 -11.86 2.78
N TRP A 307 -10.45 -11.83 2.98
CA TRP A 307 -11.10 -11.14 4.08
C TRP A 307 -10.54 -11.56 5.43
N VAL A 308 -10.51 -12.87 5.71
CA VAL A 308 -9.99 -13.42 6.97
C VAL A 308 -8.48 -13.15 7.10
N ALA A 309 -7.72 -13.30 6.01
CA ALA A 309 -6.28 -13.06 6.04
C ALA A 309 -5.94 -11.60 6.38
N VAL A 310 -6.67 -10.63 5.82
CA VAL A 310 -6.51 -9.21 6.16
C VAL A 310 -6.87 -8.95 7.62
N LEU A 311 -7.97 -9.52 8.13
CA LEU A 311 -8.34 -9.39 9.54
C LEU A 311 -7.26 -9.97 10.48
N LEU A 312 -6.70 -11.14 10.15
CA LEU A 312 -5.61 -11.75 10.91
C LEU A 312 -4.37 -10.87 10.92
N ALA A 313 -3.97 -10.31 9.76
CA ALA A 313 -2.84 -9.38 9.68
C ALA A 313 -3.08 -8.10 10.50
N LEU A 314 -4.30 -7.56 10.49
CA LEU A 314 -4.65 -6.40 11.31
C LEU A 314 -4.65 -6.74 12.82
N ALA A 315 -5.14 -7.92 13.20
CA ALA A 315 -5.11 -8.42 14.58
C ALA A 315 -3.68 -8.67 15.08
N ALA A 316 -2.78 -9.08 14.18
CA ALA A 316 -1.33 -9.17 14.43
C ALA A 316 -0.66 -7.82 14.69
N GLY A 317 -1.39 -6.71 14.55
CA GLY A 317 -0.84 -5.37 14.66
C GLY A 317 -0.04 -4.92 13.44
N ALA A 318 -0.08 -5.68 12.34
CA ALA A 318 0.64 -5.34 11.13
C ALA A 318 0.12 -4.06 10.48
N TYR A 319 1.02 -3.33 9.85
CA TYR A 319 0.70 -2.16 9.05
C TYR A 319 0.85 -2.47 7.58
N GLY A 320 0.03 -1.78 6.79
CA GLY A 320 0.05 -1.87 5.36
C GLY A 320 -1.21 -1.26 4.78
N GLY A 321 -1.21 -1.21 3.46
CA GLY A 321 -2.30 -0.76 2.65
C GLY A 321 -3.53 -1.65 2.70
N ARG A 322 -4.65 -1.10 2.26
CA ARG A 322 -5.93 -1.79 2.13
C ARG A 322 -6.58 -1.57 0.77
N ILE A 323 -6.03 -0.70 -0.07
CA ILE A 323 -6.58 -0.35 -1.38
C ILE A 323 -6.54 -1.57 -2.29
N THR A 324 -5.35 -2.13 -2.58
CA THR A 324 -5.28 -3.32 -3.44
C THR A 324 -5.98 -4.53 -2.81
N PRO A 325 -5.82 -4.83 -1.50
CA PRO A 325 -6.57 -5.92 -0.87
C PRO A 325 -8.09 -5.78 -0.92
N SER A 326 -8.64 -4.55 -0.97
CA SER A 326 -10.09 -4.34 -1.10
C SER A 326 -10.63 -4.45 -2.52
N MET A 327 -9.75 -4.44 -3.52
CA MET A 327 -10.14 -4.67 -4.92
C MET A 327 -10.31 -6.17 -5.22
N MET A 328 -9.64 -7.01 -4.42
CA MET A 328 -9.67 -8.47 -4.48
C MET A 328 -10.82 -9.01 -3.64
#